data_AF-A0A1A8F5H0-F1
#
_entry.id   AF-A0A1A8F5H0-F1
#
_cell.length_a   1.000
_cell.length_b   1.000
_cell.length_c   1.000
_cell.angle_alpha   90.00
_cell.angle_beta   90.00
_cell.angle_gamma   90.00
#
_symmetry.space_group_name_H-M   'P 1'
#
loop_
_entity.id
_entity.type
_entity.pdbx_description
1 polymer ?
#
loop_
_entity_poly.entity_id
_entity_poly.type
_entity_poly.pdbx_seq_one_letter_code
_entity_poly.pdbx_strand_id
1 'polypeptide(L)'
;QLSEGFRGCERRCDEDPCCRGFGFVRNNRTEEVVCLPLISLGIQTCSQGDMTTWRTSDCRPSKVKATPEPFGWYQKPVNLWSPSSGLCPRFNLPKNNVSMDQWRSISDSSVLIDPSLTTYDVIHLSHDLTTDQNQTRDWCLHACQEAETCAAVSIRQTESAVRCILYPDTVTCGLSSASSPTVSCRLIIRESAPQVYLRTERLPSATSISIPGHGTLQGVAMETAIGSNTRTVIQFLGVPYARPPIGSLRFEVA
;
A
#
# COMPACT_ATOMS: atom_id res chain seq x y z
N GLN A 1 9.60 18.64 -34.31
CA GLN A 1 10.36 17.41 -33.98
C GLN A 1 9.79 16.69 -32.76
N LEU A 2 9.84 17.22 -31.53
CA LEU A 2 9.27 16.53 -30.34
C LEU A 2 7.74 16.28 -30.42
N SER A 3 6.96 17.30 -30.80
CA SER A 3 5.50 17.14 -30.99
C SER A 3 5.14 16.18 -32.12
N GLU A 4 5.95 16.17 -33.18
CA GLU A 4 5.78 15.26 -34.31
C GLU A 4 6.13 13.81 -33.93
N GLY A 5 7.19 13.62 -33.13
CA GLY A 5 7.55 12.33 -32.56
C GLY A 5 6.50 11.79 -31.60
N PHE A 6 5.91 12.66 -30.77
CA PHE A 6 4.78 12.30 -29.90
C PHE A 6 3.58 11.83 -30.72
N ARG A 7 3.14 12.61 -31.71
CA ARG A 7 2.03 12.23 -32.62
C ARG A 7 2.34 10.98 -33.45
N GLY A 8 3.62 10.73 -33.74
CA GLY A 8 4.06 9.48 -34.37
C GLY A 8 3.87 8.29 -33.43
N CYS A 9 4.15 8.46 -32.14
CA CYS A 9 3.95 7.44 -31.12
C CYS A 9 2.48 7.10 -30.89
N GLU A 10 1.63 8.14 -30.83
CA GLU A 10 0.19 8.01 -30.73
C GLU A 10 -0.38 7.19 -31.90
N ARG A 11 -0.07 7.61 -33.14
CA ARG A 11 -0.50 6.88 -34.36
C ARG A 11 -0.07 5.41 -34.36
N ARG A 12 1.16 5.13 -33.91
CA ARG A 12 1.66 3.75 -33.83
C ARG A 12 0.86 2.89 -32.85
N CYS A 13 0.40 3.46 -31.74
CA CYS A 13 -0.48 2.77 -30.80
C CYS A 13 -1.90 2.62 -31.36
N ASP A 14 -2.38 3.56 -32.17
CA ASP A 14 -3.71 3.47 -32.79
C ASP A 14 -3.79 2.41 -33.88
N GLU A 15 -2.71 2.23 -34.65
CA GLU A 15 -2.60 1.21 -35.69
C GLU A 15 -2.42 -0.21 -35.12
N ASP A 16 -1.97 -0.34 -33.87
CA ASP A 16 -1.78 -1.63 -33.19
C ASP A 16 -3.03 -2.03 -32.38
N PRO A 17 -3.75 -3.10 -32.77
CA PRO A 17 -4.97 -3.56 -32.06
C PRO A 17 -4.71 -4.05 -30.63
N CYS A 18 -3.47 -4.44 -30.33
CA CYS A 18 -3.07 -4.89 -28.99
C CYS A 18 -2.58 -3.75 -28.11
N CYS A 19 -2.37 -2.55 -28.65
CA CYS A 19 -1.93 -1.43 -27.85
C CYS A 19 -3.01 -0.96 -26.87
N ARG A 20 -2.59 -0.75 -25.62
CA ARG A 20 -3.39 -0.25 -24.49
C ARG A 20 -2.89 1.10 -23.98
N GLY A 21 -1.70 1.51 -24.41
CA GLY A 21 -1.09 2.79 -24.09
C GLY A 21 0.32 2.87 -24.66
N PHE A 22 1.01 3.97 -24.40
CA PHE A 22 2.40 4.11 -24.81
C PHE A 22 3.22 4.92 -23.81
N GLY A 23 4.50 4.58 -23.67
CA GLY A 23 5.49 5.42 -23.02
C GLY A 23 6.14 6.32 -24.05
N PHE A 24 6.02 7.64 -23.89
CA PHE A 24 6.86 8.59 -24.61
C PHE A 24 7.84 9.15 -23.59
N VAL A 25 9.07 8.64 -23.58
CA VAL A 25 9.99 8.85 -22.46
C VAL A 25 11.39 9.15 -22.94
N ARG A 26 12.18 9.79 -22.06
CA ARG A 26 13.58 10.09 -22.35
C ARG A 26 14.50 9.22 -21.50
N ASN A 27 15.49 8.58 -22.12
CA ASN A 27 16.51 7.85 -21.39
C ASN A 27 17.44 8.82 -20.64
N ASN A 28 17.64 8.62 -19.34
CA ASN A 28 18.48 9.48 -18.50
C ASN A 28 19.97 9.41 -18.87
N ARG A 29 20.43 8.32 -19.50
CA ARG A 29 21.84 8.14 -19.86
C ARG A 29 22.16 8.62 -21.27
N THR A 30 21.31 8.28 -22.24
CA THR A 30 21.56 8.59 -23.66
C THR A 30 20.87 9.87 -24.12
N GLU A 31 20.00 10.46 -23.28
CA GLU A 31 19.10 11.58 -23.62
C GLU A 31 18.22 11.31 -24.87
N GLU A 32 18.15 10.05 -25.31
CA GLU A 32 17.35 9.61 -26.43
C GLU A 32 15.87 9.54 -26.05
N VAL A 33 15.02 10.00 -26.98
CA VAL A 33 13.57 9.91 -26.86
C VAL A 33 13.09 8.59 -27.44
N VAL A 34 12.37 7.82 -26.64
CA VAL A 34 11.88 6.50 -27.02
C VAL A 34 10.36 6.48 -26.97
N CYS A 35 9.76 5.93 -28.03
CA CYS A 35 8.34 5.59 -28.09
C CYS A 35 8.18 4.08 -27.84
N LEU A 36 7.44 3.74 -26.79
CA LEU A 36 7.20 2.37 -26.37
C LEU A 36 5.70 2.09 -26.42
N PRO A 37 5.16 1.48 -27.48
CA PRO A 37 3.79 0.96 -27.47
C PRO A 37 3.68 -0.16 -26.44
N LEU A 38 2.62 -0.12 -25.63
CA LEU A 38 2.41 -1.02 -24.51
C LEU A 38 1.11 -1.78 -24.72
N ILE A 39 1.20 -3.10 -24.61
CA ILE A 39 0.05 -4.01 -24.60
C ILE A 39 -0.63 -4.12 -23.24
N SER A 40 -0.01 -3.56 -22.19
CA SER A 40 -0.56 -3.37 -20.86
C SER A 40 0.22 -2.26 -20.16
N LEU A 41 -0.45 -1.43 -19.36
CA LEU A 41 0.24 -0.49 -18.47
C LEU A 41 0.71 -1.14 -17.16
N GLY A 42 0.33 -2.40 -16.93
CA GLY A 42 0.83 -3.17 -15.82
C GLY A 42 0.38 -2.65 -14.45
N ILE A 43 1.32 -2.73 -13.51
CA ILE A 43 1.23 -2.20 -12.15
C ILE A 43 1.84 -0.80 -12.16
N GLN A 44 1.06 0.20 -11.77
CA GLN A 44 1.46 1.60 -11.74
C GLN A 44 1.55 2.06 -10.29
N THR A 45 2.74 2.44 -9.86
CA THR A 45 3.03 2.92 -8.50
C THR A 45 3.56 4.35 -8.57
N CYS A 46 3.86 4.94 -7.40
CA CYS A 46 4.54 6.23 -7.31
C CYS A 46 3.78 7.36 -8.01
N SER A 47 2.53 7.57 -7.59
CA SER A 47 1.73 8.68 -8.09
C SER A 47 2.49 10.01 -7.94
N GLN A 48 2.40 10.83 -8.99
CA GLN A 48 3.13 12.09 -9.06
C GLN A 48 2.44 13.14 -8.17
N GLY A 49 3.16 13.67 -7.19
CA GLY A 49 2.72 14.74 -6.29
C GLY A 49 3.07 14.49 -4.83
N ASP A 50 3.30 15.56 -4.08
CA ASP A 50 3.56 15.54 -2.62
C ASP A 50 2.28 15.29 -1.79
N MET A 51 1.26 14.67 -2.39
CA MET A 51 -0.02 14.42 -1.73
C MET A 51 0.06 13.31 -0.68
N THR A 52 1.13 12.53 -0.71
CA THR A 52 1.36 11.43 0.23
C THR A 52 2.65 11.61 1.00
N THR A 53 2.58 11.41 2.32
CA THR A 53 3.73 11.46 3.23
C THR A 53 4.29 10.06 3.54
N TRP A 54 3.60 9.02 3.10
CA TRP A 54 3.94 7.62 3.34
C TRP A 54 3.84 6.83 2.03
N ARG A 55 4.81 5.93 1.80
CA ARG A 55 4.87 5.09 0.60
C ARG A 55 5.44 3.72 0.95
N THR A 56 4.91 2.71 0.27
CA THR A 56 5.35 1.31 0.34
C THR A 56 6.34 0.96 -0.76
N SER A 57 6.26 1.65 -1.91
CA SER A 57 7.10 1.40 -3.08
C SER A 57 8.33 2.31 -3.13
N ASP A 58 9.42 1.82 -3.72
CA ASP A 58 10.61 2.63 -4.00
C ASP A 58 10.36 3.54 -5.21
N CYS A 59 10.20 4.84 -4.95
CA CYS A 59 9.95 5.86 -5.96
C CYS A 59 11.20 6.68 -6.32
N ARG A 60 12.40 6.13 -6.08
CA ARG A 60 13.64 6.77 -6.53
C ARG A 60 13.63 6.94 -8.06
N PRO A 61 14.27 8.01 -8.58
CA PRO A 61 14.30 8.27 -10.02
C PRO A 61 14.82 7.07 -10.82
N SER A 62 14.05 6.65 -11.82
CA SER A 62 14.42 5.53 -12.68
C SER A 62 15.48 5.94 -13.73
N LYS A 63 15.96 4.98 -14.52
CA LYS A 63 16.81 5.25 -15.70
C LYS A 63 16.07 6.02 -16.81
N VAL A 64 14.78 6.24 -16.65
CA VAL A 64 13.87 6.83 -17.63
C VAL A 64 13.20 8.06 -17.03
N LYS A 65 13.22 9.17 -17.77
CA LYS A 65 12.55 10.43 -17.45
C LYS A 65 11.19 10.45 -18.15
N ALA A 66 10.12 10.50 -17.36
CA ALA A 66 8.74 10.66 -17.80
C ALA A 66 8.22 12.08 -17.52
N THR A 67 9.11 13.02 -17.22
CA THR A 67 8.80 14.43 -16.95
C THR A 67 9.92 15.30 -17.53
N PRO A 68 9.65 16.57 -17.90
CA PRO A 68 8.34 17.24 -17.98
C PRO A 68 7.54 16.82 -19.22
N GLU A 69 6.33 17.36 -19.39
CA GLU A 69 5.54 17.23 -20.63
C GLU A 69 6.38 17.61 -21.87
N PRO A 70 6.32 16.86 -22.99
CA PRO A 70 5.37 15.80 -23.34
C PRO A 70 5.81 14.37 -22.96
N PHE A 71 6.80 14.21 -22.07
CA PHE A 71 7.17 12.88 -21.61
C PHE A 71 6.14 12.34 -20.62
N GLY A 72 5.89 11.04 -20.67
CA GLY A 72 4.87 10.40 -19.85
C GLY A 72 4.53 8.99 -20.28
N TRP A 73 3.69 8.37 -19.44
CA TRP A 73 3.01 7.11 -19.73
C TRP A 73 1.55 7.43 -20.04
N TYR A 74 1.12 7.17 -21.26
CA TYR A 74 -0.19 7.54 -21.78
C TYR A 74 -1.05 6.31 -21.96
N GLN A 75 -2.29 6.37 -21.47
CA GLN A 75 -3.26 5.29 -21.61
C GLN A 75 -4.21 5.56 -22.78
N LYS A 76 -4.41 4.55 -23.64
CA LYS A 76 -5.50 4.58 -24.62
C LYS A 76 -6.83 4.40 -23.87
N PRO A 77 -7.87 5.20 -24.14
CA PRO A 77 -9.17 5.04 -23.50
C PRO A 77 -9.70 3.60 -23.61
N VAL A 78 -10.19 3.04 -22.50
CA VAL A 78 -10.58 1.61 -22.42
C VAL A 78 -11.70 1.25 -23.38
N ASN A 79 -12.62 2.18 -23.64
CA ASN A 79 -13.69 2.02 -24.61
C ASN A 79 -13.20 1.90 -26.07
N LEU A 80 -11.94 2.27 -26.35
CA LEU A 80 -11.30 2.15 -27.67
C LEU A 80 -10.40 0.91 -27.77
N TRP A 81 -10.37 0.06 -26.74
CA TRP A 81 -9.59 -1.17 -26.78
C TRP A 81 -10.27 -2.19 -27.68
N SER A 82 -9.50 -2.76 -28.61
CA SER A 82 -10.04 -3.79 -29.50
C SER A 82 -10.47 -5.03 -28.69
N PRO A 83 -11.69 -5.56 -28.92
CA PRO A 83 -12.23 -6.72 -28.21
C PRO A 83 -11.62 -8.06 -28.67
N SER A 84 -10.64 -8.03 -29.58
CA SER A 84 -9.91 -9.17 -30.14
C SER A 84 -8.95 -9.82 -29.13
N SER A 85 -9.50 -10.27 -28.00
CA SER A 85 -8.83 -10.90 -26.87
C SER A 85 -8.10 -12.22 -27.20
N GLY A 86 -8.34 -12.79 -28.39
CA GLY A 86 -7.69 -13.99 -28.89
C GLY A 86 -6.42 -13.76 -29.72
N LEU A 87 -6.15 -12.52 -30.16
CA LEU A 87 -4.98 -12.21 -31.01
C LEU A 87 -3.81 -11.62 -30.23
N CYS A 88 -4.09 -10.99 -29.08
CA CYS A 88 -3.08 -10.35 -28.26
C CYS A 88 -2.54 -11.29 -27.18
N PRO A 89 -1.24 -11.23 -26.84
CA PRO A 89 -0.69 -11.95 -25.72
C PRO A 89 -1.43 -11.60 -24.42
N ARG A 90 -1.70 -12.61 -23.59
CA ARG A 90 -2.33 -12.41 -22.28
C ARG A 90 -1.30 -12.00 -21.24
N PHE A 91 -1.67 -11.04 -20.41
CA PHE A 91 -0.91 -10.66 -19.21
C PHE A 91 -1.74 -11.03 -18.00
N ASN A 92 -1.08 -11.67 -17.04
CA ASN A 92 -1.69 -12.02 -15.77
C ASN A 92 -0.86 -11.38 -14.67
N LEU A 93 -1.54 -11.03 -13.57
CA LEU A 93 -0.84 -10.64 -12.36
C LEU A 93 0.06 -11.79 -11.89
N PRO A 94 1.25 -11.50 -11.34
CA PRO A 94 2.08 -12.49 -10.68
C PRO A 94 1.25 -13.28 -9.66
N LYS A 95 1.50 -14.59 -9.58
CA LYS A 95 0.86 -15.44 -8.57
C LYS A 95 1.44 -15.10 -7.21
N ASN A 96 0.57 -14.79 -6.26
CA ASN A 96 0.92 -14.42 -4.91
C ASN A 96 0.25 -15.37 -3.92
N ASN A 97 0.89 -15.57 -2.77
CA ASN A 97 0.34 -16.38 -1.68
C ASN A 97 -0.22 -15.47 -0.60
N VAL A 98 -1.54 -15.29 -0.59
CA VAL A 98 -2.25 -14.58 0.47
C VAL A 98 -3.15 -15.56 1.22
N SER A 99 -2.99 -15.62 2.54
CA SER A 99 -3.95 -16.29 3.42
C SER A 99 -4.98 -15.28 3.90
N MET A 100 -6.25 -15.53 3.61
CA MET A 100 -7.36 -14.68 4.04
C MET A 100 -7.55 -14.67 5.57
N ASP A 101 -6.99 -15.64 6.30
CA ASP A 101 -7.06 -15.67 7.78
C ASP A 101 -6.26 -14.51 8.41
N GLN A 102 -5.32 -13.93 7.66
CA GLN A 102 -4.53 -12.76 8.07
C GLN A 102 -5.23 -11.42 7.75
N TRP A 103 -6.47 -11.47 7.26
CA TRP A 103 -7.19 -10.31 6.76
C TRP A 103 -8.63 -10.30 7.25
N ARG A 104 -9.07 -9.16 7.76
CA ARG A 104 -10.44 -8.91 8.18
C ARG A 104 -11.09 -7.94 7.21
N SER A 105 -12.18 -8.35 6.58
CA SER A 105 -13.04 -7.42 5.83
C SER A 105 -13.71 -6.46 6.80
N ILE A 106 -13.66 -5.17 6.49
CA ILE A 106 -14.27 -4.10 7.29
C ILE A 106 -15.57 -3.67 6.63
N SER A 107 -16.62 -3.47 7.42
CA SER A 107 -17.90 -2.93 6.96
C SER A 107 -17.84 -1.41 6.83
N ASP A 108 -18.64 -0.84 5.93
CA ASP A 108 -18.73 0.62 5.73
C ASP A 108 -19.04 1.39 7.02
N SER A 109 -19.80 0.79 7.94
CA SER A 109 -20.13 1.39 9.26
C SER A 109 -18.92 1.55 10.19
N SER A 110 -17.85 0.80 9.96
CA SER A 110 -16.62 0.79 10.77
C SER A 110 -15.51 1.64 10.13
N VAL A 111 -15.83 2.35 9.05
CA VAL A 111 -14.92 3.19 8.28
C VAL A 111 -15.34 4.66 8.42
N LEU A 112 -14.35 5.54 8.51
CA LEU A 112 -14.50 6.98 8.40
C LEU A 112 -13.76 7.45 7.16
N ILE A 113 -14.40 8.29 6.34
CA ILE A 113 -13.80 8.84 5.13
C ILE A 113 -13.28 10.24 5.45
N ASP A 114 -11.98 10.43 5.27
CA ASP A 114 -11.30 11.72 5.43
C ASP A 114 -10.44 12.03 4.18
N PRO A 115 -10.94 12.86 3.25
CA PRO A 115 -10.20 13.26 2.05
C PRO A 115 -8.90 14.03 2.33
N SER A 116 -8.72 14.56 3.54
CA SER A 116 -7.52 15.29 3.94
C SER A 116 -6.37 14.38 4.39
N LEU A 117 -6.64 13.08 4.57
CA LEU A 117 -5.64 12.08 4.98
C LEU A 117 -4.49 11.99 3.97
N THR A 118 -3.26 12.29 4.39
CA THR A 118 -2.05 12.26 3.54
C THR A 118 -1.18 11.01 3.72
N THR A 119 -1.44 10.20 4.75
CA THR A 119 -0.70 8.96 5.03
C THR A 119 -1.34 7.77 4.32
N TYR A 120 -1.10 7.67 3.02
CA TYR A 120 -1.61 6.59 2.17
C TYR A 120 -0.67 6.37 0.99
N ASP A 121 -0.72 5.20 0.37
CA ASP A 121 -0.04 4.92 -0.89
C ASP A 121 -1.04 4.37 -1.92
N VAL A 122 -0.82 4.60 -3.21
CA VAL A 122 -1.75 4.21 -4.27
C VAL A 122 -1.03 3.37 -5.31
N ILE A 123 -1.60 2.20 -5.57
CA ILE A 123 -1.21 1.32 -6.67
C ILE A 123 -2.40 1.19 -7.62
N HIS A 124 -2.18 1.44 -8.91
CA HIS A 124 -3.16 1.12 -9.95
C HIS A 124 -2.76 -0.15 -10.68
N LEU A 125 -3.73 -1.04 -10.85
CA LEU A 125 -3.62 -2.22 -11.69
C LEU A 125 -4.39 -1.95 -12.98
N SER A 126 -3.74 -2.06 -14.13
CA SER A 126 -4.38 -1.80 -15.41
C SER A 126 -5.58 -2.73 -15.63
N HIS A 127 -6.64 -2.22 -16.28
CA HIS A 127 -7.91 -2.92 -16.43
C HIS A 127 -7.77 -4.31 -17.10
N ASP A 128 -6.82 -4.47 -18.03
CA ASP A 128 -6.55 -5.74 -18.70
C ASP A 128 -5.99 -6.84 -17.77
N LEU A 129 -5.44 -6.47 -16.61
CA LEU A 129 -4.93 -7.40 -15.60
C LEU A 129 -5.97 -7.78 -14.55
N THR A 130 -7.09 -7.09 -14.48
CA THR A 130 -8.02 -7.13 -13.34
C THR A 130 -9.33 -7.83 -13.67
N THR A 131 -9.31 -8.76 -14.64
CA THR A 131 -10.50 -9.53 -15.02
C THR A 131 -10.99 -10.47 -13.92
N ASP A 132 -10.06 -11.00 -13.12
CA ASP A 132 -10.36 -11.81 -11.93
C ASP A 132 -10.29 -10.94 -10.68
N GLN A 133 -11.45 -10.70 -10.05
CA GLN A 133 -11.58 -9.88 -8.85
C GLN A 133 -10.85 -10.49 -7.64
N ASN A 134 -10.82 -11.82 -7.51
CA ASN A 134 -10.14 -12.48 -6.40
C ASN A 134 -8.63 -12.39 -6.57
N GLN A 135 -8.13 -12.66 -7.77
CA GLN A 135 -6.70 -12.50 -8.06
C GLN A 135 -6.25 -11.04 -7.85
N THR A 136 -7.08 -10.08 -8.28
CA THR A 136 -6.82 -8.66 -8.09
C THR A 136 -6.79 -8.28 -6.61
N ARG A 137 -7.77 -8.74 -5.83
CA ARG A 137 -7.82 -8.57 -4.38
C ARG A 137 -6.56 -9.12 -3.73
N ASP A 138 -6.25 -10.38 -3.99
CA ASP A 138 -5.12 -11.08 -3.38
C ASP A 138 -3.80 -10.40 -3.76
N TRP A 139 -3.67 -9.88 -4.98
CA TRP A 139 -2.50 -9.11 -5.37
C TRP A 139 -2.34 -7.83 -4.52
N CYS A 140 -3.42 -7.08 -4.31
CA CYS A 140 -3.38 -5.85 -3.51
C CYS A 140 -3.13 -6.10 -2.03
N LEU A 141 -3.68 -7.19 -1.48
CA LEU A 141 -3.38 -7.63 -0.11
C LEU A 141 -1.91 -8.04 0.01
N HIS A 142 -1.38 -8.81 -0.93
CA HIS A 142 0.03 -9.19 -0.94
C HIS A 142 0.96 -7.97 -0.98
N ALA A 143 0.66 -6.96 -1.80
CA ALA A 143 1.45 -5.73 -1.87
C ALA A 143 1.55 -5.03 -0.49
N CYS A 144 0.49 -5.10 0.32
CA CYS A 144 0.53 -4.63 1.71
C CYS A 144 1.30 -5.58 2.64
N GLN A 145 1.23 -6.90 2.44
CA GLN A 145 1.98 -7.85 3.27
C GLN A 145 3.50 -7.65 3.18
N GLU A 146 3.99 -7.31 1.99
CA GLU A 146 5.40 -7.02 1.71
C GLU A 146 5.90 -5.74 2.41
N ALA A 147 4.99 -4.82 2.74
CA ALA A 147 5.30 -3.61 3.48
C ALA A 147 4.99 -3.80 4.97
N GLU A 148 6.01 -3.88 5.83
CA GLU A 148 5.83 -4.10 7.27
C GLU A 148 4.93 -3.05 7.93
N THR A 149 5.01 -1.79 7.49
CA THR A 149 4.22 -0.68 8.05
C THR A 149 2.78 -0.63 7.53
N CYS A 150 2.41 -1.48 6.57
CA CYS A 150 1.07 -1.47 5.98
C CYS A 150 0.10 -2.30 6.83
N ALA A 151 -1.03 -1.66 7.20
CA ALA A 151 -2.04 -2.23 8.08
C ALA A 151 -3.41 -2.40 7.40
N ALA A 152 -3.74 -1.58 6.41
CA ALA A 152 -5.03 -1.67 5.72
C ALA A 152 -4.91 -1.46 4.21
N VAL A 153 -5.87 -2.02 3.47
CA VAL A 153 -6.00 -1.87 2.02
C VAL A 153 -7.45 -1.59 1.66
N SER A 154 -7.69 -0.57 0.85
CA SER A 154 -8.99 -0.31 0.22
C SER A 154 -8.90 -0.48 -1.29
N ILE A 155 -9.85 -1.19 -1.89
CA ILE A 155 -9.85 -1.56 -3.30
C ILE A 155 -11.08 -0.95 -3.97
N ARG A 156 -10.86 -0.17 -5.04
CA ARG A 156 -11.91 0.43 -5.86
C ARG A 156 -11.65 0.20 -7.34
N GLN A 157 -12.64 -0.34 -8.03
CA GLN A 157 -12.59 -0.47 -9.48
C GLN A 157 -12.95 0.86 -10.15
N THR A 158 -12.20 1.25 -11.18
CA THR A 158 -12.51 2.37 -12.06
C THR A 158 -12.59 1.87 -13.50
N GLU A 159 -12.99 2.73 -14.44
CA GLU A 159 -13.09 2.36 -15.86
C GLU A 159 -11.73 1.94 -16.45
N SER A 160 -10.64 2.53 -15.97
CA SER A 160 -9.30 2.40 -16.57
C SER A 160 -8.34 1.48 -15.80
N ALA A 161 -8.63 1.21 -14.53
CA ALA A 161 -7.78 0.45 -13.64
C ALA A 161 -8.52 0.06 -12.35
N VAL A 162 -8.00 -0.93 -11.62
CA VAL A 162 -8.34 -1.13 -10.22
C VAL A 162 -7.35 -0.34 -9.36
N ARG A 163 -7.87 0.47 -8.46
CA ARG A 163 -7.13 1.31 -7.54
C ARG A 163 -7.06 0.64 -6.19
N CYS A 164 -5.85 0.28 -5.78
CA CYS A 164 -5.55 -0.27 -4.48
C CYS A 164 -4.82 0.78 -3.65
N ILE A 165 -5.45 1.19 -2.56
CA ILE A 165 -4.92 2.21 -1.65
C ILE A 165 -4.49 1.52 -0.39
N LEU A 166 -3.22 1.69 -0.05
CA LEU A 166 -2.60 1.13 1.13
C LEU A 166 -2.54 2.20 2.21
N TYR A 167 -2.74 1.77 3.45
CA TYR A 167 -2.66 2.65 4.61
C TYR A 167 -1.78 2.02 5.68
N PRO A 168 -1.00 2.83 6.42
CA PRO A 168 -0.47 2.41 7.70
C PRO A 168 -1.61 2.24 8.72
N ASP A 169 -1.29 2.05 9.99
CA ASP A 169 -2.33 2.04 11.03
C ASP A 169 -2.95 3.45 11.17
N THR A 170 -4.14 3.61 10.61
CA THR A 170 -4.97 4.82 10.67
C THR A 170 -6.24 4.59 11.50
N VAL A 171 -6.25 3.56 12.35
CA VAL A 171 -7.37 3.27 13.23
C VAL A 171 -7.42 4.31 14.34
N THR A 172 -8.57 4.94 14.52
CA THR A 172 -8.83 5.86 15.63
C THR A 172 -9.87 5.26 16.55
N CYS A 173 -9.59 5.31 17.86
CA CYS A 173 -10.49 4.79 18.88
C CYS A 173 -11.01 5.94 19.75
N GLY A 174 -12.32 6.00 19.93
CA GLY A 174 -12.99 6.93 20.83
C GLY A 174 -13.74 6.20 21.93
N LEU A 175 -13.95 6.88 23.06
CA LEU A 175 -14.92 6.44 24.05
C LEU A 175 -16.30 6.86 23.59
N SER A 176 -17.21 5.89 23.43
CA SER A 176 -18.61 6.20 23.17
C SER A 176 -19.29 6.68 24.46
N SER A 177 -19.90 7.87 24.45
CA SER A 177 -20.65 8.47 25.56
C SER A 177 -22.00 7.78 25.87
N ALA A 178 -22.17 6.51 25.50
CA ALA A 178 -23.33 5.74 25.92
C ALA A 178 -23.21 5.38 27.41
N SER A 179 -24.33 5.03 28.04
CA SER A 179 -24.46 4.67 29.46
C SER A 179 -23.51 3.57 29.97
N SER A 180 -22.75 2.92 29.08
CA SER A 180 -21.54 2.15 29.41
C SER A 180 -20.38 2.60 28.50
N PRO A 181 -19.18 2.87 29.04
CA PRO A 181 -18.03 3.29 28.25
C PRO A 181 -17.52 2.12 27.41
N THR A 182 -18.02 2.01 26.19
CA THR A 182 -17.54 1.08 25.16
C THR A 182 -16.53 1.80 24.27
N VAL A 183 -15.34 1.21 24.10
CA VAL A 183 -14.32 1.72 23.18
C VAL A 183 -14.70 1.30 21.77
N SER A 184 -14.98 2.29 20.90
CA SER A 184 -15.26 2.06 19.48
C SER A 184 -14.08 2.54 18.65
N CYS A 185 -13.52 1.64 17.84
CA CYS A 185 -12.43 1.94 16.92
C CYS A 185 -12.94 1.92 15.48
N ARG A 186 -12.55 2.92 14.69
CA ARG A 186 -12.89 3.03 13.27
C ARG A 186 -11.65 3.29 12.44
N LEU A 187 -11.59 2.67 11.26
CA LEU A 187 -10.51 2.87 10.30
C LEU A 187 -10.76 4.16 9.52
N ILE A 188 -9.76 5.05 9.44
CA ILE A 188 -9.83 6.23 8.58
C ILE A 188 -9.24 5.89 7.21
N ILE A 189 -10.03 6.09 6.15
CA ILE A 189 -9.57 5.96 4.76
C ILE A 189 -9.76 7.27 4.01
N ARG A 190 -8.97 7.48 2.96
CA ARG A 190 -9.01 8.74 2.21
C ARG A 190 -10.27 8.91 1.37
N GLU A 191 -10.73 7.82 0.76
CA GLU A 191 -11.84 7.83 -0.18
C GLU A 191 -12.67 6.55 -0.07
N SER A 192 -13.96 6.64 -0.41
CA SER A 192 -14.86 5.48 -0.38
C SER A 192 -14.38 4.38 -1.32
N ALA A 193 -14.46 3.13 -0.85
CA ALA A 193 -14.07 1.94 -1.57
C ALA A 193 -15.02 0.77 -1.26
N PRO A 194 -15.47 0.00 -2.27
CA PRO A 194 -16.38 -1.14 -2.06
C PRO A 194 -15.81 -2.29 -1.23
N GLN A 195 -14.48 -2.42 -1.21
CA GLN A 195 -13.80 -3.49 -0.46
C GLN A 195 -12.71 -2.86 0.40
N VAL A 196 -12.78 -3.10 1.71
CA VAL A 196 -11.81 -2.60 2.68
C VAL A 196 -11.35 -3.76 3.56
N TYR A 197 -10.05 -3.96 3.63
CA TYR A 197 -9.41 -5.03 4.37
C TYR A 197 -8.44 -4.46 5.38
N LEU A 198 -8.54 -4.92 6.62
CA LEU A 198 -7.59 -4.64 7.68
C LEU A 198 -6.77 -5.91 7.93
N ARG A 199 -5.45 -5.77 7.96
CA ARG A 199 -4.54 -6.85 8.34
C ARG A 199 -4.85 -7.22 9.79
N THR A 200 -5.09 -8.50 10.06
CA THR A 200 -5.21 -8.93 11.45
C THR A 200 -3.86 -8.74 12.11
N GLU A 201 -3.84 -8.12 13.29
CA GLU A 201 -2.61 -8.01 14.05
C GLU A 201 -2.03 -9.42 14.19
N ARG A 202 -0.74 -9.57 13.88
CA ARG A 202 0.02 -10.65 14.50
C ARG A 202 -0.06 -10.35 15.99
N LEU A 203 -0.93 -11.04 16.72
CA LEU A 203 -0.89 -11.08 18.18
C LEU A 203 0.59 -11.13 18.56
N PRO A 204 1.09 -10.23 19.42
CA PRO A 204 2.46 -10.35 19.88
C PRO A 204 2.52 -11.68 20.64
N SER A 205 2.91 -12.72 19.92
CA SER A 205 2.99 -14.08 20.45
C SER A 205 4.26 -14.22 21.27
N ALA A 206 5.21 -13.30 21.05
CA ALA A 206 6.47 -13.24 21.75
C ALA A 206 6.31 -12.42 23.03
N THR A 207 6.24 -13.12 24.16
CA THR A 207 6.53 -12.55 25.48
C THR A 207 8.01 -12.22 25.67
N SER A 208 8.84 -12.33 24.62
CA SER A 208 10.26 -12.05 24.66
C SER A 208 10.68 -11.09 23.55
N ILE A 209 11.64 -10.22 23.85
CA ILE A 209 12.21 -9.26 22.90
C ILE A 209 13.72 -9.27 22.98
N SER A 210 14.41 -9.32 21.83
CA SER A 210 15.86 -9.23 21.79
C SER A 210 16.28 -7.77 21.76
N ILE A 211 17.15 -7.38 22.69
CA ILE A 211 17.77 -6.06 22.74
C ILE A 211 19.21 -6.20 22.23
N PRO A 212 19.57 -5.51 21.13
CA PRO A 212 20.92 -5.50 20.62
C PRO A 212 21.93 -5.12 21.71
N GLY A 213 22.95 -5.96 21.91
CA GLY A 213 23.99 -5.73 22.93
C GLY A 213 23.60 -6.02 24.39
N HIS A 214 22.33 -6.35 24.67
CA HIS A 214 21.84 -6.56 26.04
C HIS A 214 21.13 -7.91 26.27
N GLY A 215 20.96 -8.74 25.22
CA GLY A 215 20.37 -10.07 25.33
C GLY A 215 18.87 -10.06 25.07
N THR A 216 18.12 -10.95 25.73
CA THR A 216 16.67 -11.12 25.52
C THR A 216 15.92 -10.79 26.79
N LEU A 217 14.98 -9.84 26.74
CA LEU A 217 14.02 -9.60 27.81
C LEU A 217 12.87 -10.60 27.72
N GLN A 218 12.36 -10.99 28.89
CA GLN A 218 11.18 -11.82 29.03
C GLN A 218 10.13 -11.08 29.85
N GLY A 219 8.96 -10.92 29.26
CA GLY A 219 7.78 -10.30 29.85
C GLY A 219 6.68 -11.31 30.10
N VAL A 220 5.50 -10.80 30.48
CA VAL A 220 4.33 -11.59 30.83
C VAL A 220 3.12 -11.05 30.09
N ALA A 221 2.34 -11.94 29.46
CA ALA A 221 1.04 -11.58 28.89
C ALA A 221 0.02 -11.46 30.03
N MET A 222 -0.65 -10.31 30.13
CA MET A 222 -1.64 -10.01 31.16
C MET A 222 -2.90 -9.44 30.53
N GLU A 223 -4.08 -9.94 30.91
CA GLU A 223 -5.34 -9.33 30.51
C GLU A 223 -5.62 -8.08 31.35
N THR A 224 -5.92 -6.98 30.67
CA THR A 224 -6.22 -5.69 31.29
C THR A 224 -7.59 -5.23 30.84
N ALA A 225 -8.43 -4.82 31.79
CA ALA A 225 -9.74 -4.25 31.49
C ALA A 225 -9.62 -2.80 31.01
N ILE A 226 -10.26 -2.49 29.88
CA ILE A 226 -10.38 -1.15 29.28
C ILE A 226 -11.88 -0.87 29.11
N GLY A 227 -12.47 -0.17 30.08
CA GLY A 227 -13.92 0.02 30.14
C GLY A 227 -14.66 -1.32 30.28
N SER A 228 -15.56 -1.62 29.34
CA SER A 228 -16.26 -2.91 29.27
C SER A 228 -15.46 -4.03 28.57
N ASN A 229 -14.32 -3.72 27.95
CA ASN A 229 -13.56 -4.68 27.13
C ASN A 229 -12.32 -5.17 27.87
N THR A 230 -11.84 -6.37 27.54
CA THR A 230 -10.53 -6.87 27.97
C THR A 230 -9.56 -6.84 26.80
N ARG A 231 -8.30 -6.49 27.07
CA ARG A 231 -7.20 -6.62 26.10
C ARG A 231 -6.00 -7.27 26.76
N THR A 232 -5.34 -8.16 26.03
CA THR A 232 -4.07 -8.74 26.45
C THR A 232 -2.94 -7.76 26.15
N VAL A 233 -2.15 -7.43 27.16
CA VAL A 233 -0.94 -6.61 27.05
C VAL A 233 0.27 -7.44 27.45
N ILE A 234 1.43 -7.17 26.86
CA ILE A 234 2.70 -7.78 27.29
C ILE A 234 3.42 -6.80 28.21
N GLN A 235 3.61 -7.19 29.45
CA GLN A 235 4.27 -6.39 30.47
C GLN A 235 5.71 -6.85 30.64
N PHE A 236 6.66 -5.93 30.47
CA PHE A 236 8.06 -6.12 30.83
C PHE A 236 8.34 -5.27 32.07
N LEU A 237 8.32 -5.89 33.25
CA LEU A 237 8.51 -5.21 34.53
C LEU A 237 9.95 -5.38 35.02
N GLY A 238 10.50 -4.35 35.65
CA GLY A 238 11.84 -4.40 36.26
C GLY A 238 13.00 -4.43 35.26
N VAL A 239 12.83 -3.87 34.05
CA VAL A 239 13.89 -3.81 33.03
C VAL A 239 15.05 -2.92 33.54
N PRO A 240 16.26 -3.48 33.72
CA PRO A 240 17.40 -2.71 34.20
C PRO A 240 17.92 -1.76 33.11
N TYR A 241 18.14 -0.49 33.46
CA TYR A 241 18.69 0.53 32.55
C TYR A 241 20.05 1.09 32.99
N ALA A 242 20.47 0.78 34.23
CA ALA A 242 21.73 1.21 34.82
C ALA A 242 22.22 0.15 35.82
N ARG A 243 23.50 0.22 36.20
CA ARG A 243 24.03 -0.62 37.28
C ARG A 243 23.45 -0.17 38.62
N PRO A 244 23.05 -1.10 39.51
CA PRO A 244 22.56 -0.74 40.84
C PRO A 244 23.63 0.05 41.63
N PRO A 245 23.31 1.26 42.16
CA PRO A 245 24.27 2.10 42.87
C PRO A 245 24.44 1.63 44.32
N ILE A 246 24.94 0.42 44.49
CA ILE A 246 25.15 -0.24 45.78
C ILE A 246 26.64 -0.26 46.16
N GLY A 247 26.93 -0.17 47.45
CA GLY A 247 28.31 -0.23 47.96
C GLY A 247 29.18 0.94 47.47
N SER A 248 30.30 0.63 46.84
CA SER A 248 31.24 1.61 46.27
C SER A 248 30.69 2.37 45.07
N LEU A 249 29.65 1.84 44.40
CA LEU A 249 28.97 2.52 43.29
C LEU A 249 28.04 3.63 43.76
N ARG A 250 27.88 3.81 45.08
CA ARG A 250 27.08 4.89 45.64
C ARG A 250 27.80 6.22 45.43
N PHE A 251 27.10 7.19 44.86
CA PHE A 251 27.65 8.52 44.51
C PHE A 251 28.69 8.51 43.37
N GLU A 252 28.81 7.40 42.63
CA GLU A 252 29.57 7.36 41.36
C GLU A 252 28.64 7.66 40.17
N VAL A 253 29.23 8.13 39.07
CA VAL A 253 28.48 8.47 37.84
C VAL A 253 28.04 7.17 37.15
N ALA A 254 26.78 7.11 36.75
CA ALA A 254 26.14 5.95 36.12
C ALA A 254 26.68 5.66 34.71
#